data_AF-H3ZP20-F1
#
_entry.id   AF-H3ZP20-F1
#
_cell.length_a   1.000
_cell.length_b   1.000
_cell.length_c   1.000
_cell.angle_alpha   90.00
_cell.angle_beta   90.00
_cell.angle_gamma   90.00
#
_symmetry.space_group_name_H-M   'P 1'
#
loop_
_entity.id
_entity.type
_entity.pdbx_description
1 polymer ?
#
loop_
_entity_poly.entity_id
_entity_poly.type
_entity_poly.pdbx_seq_one_letter_code
_entity_poly.pdbx_strand_id
1 'polypeptide(L)' 'MVKRLDVYLPDELDKKFREVVMKMYGNRRGALSIAVEQAIRDWIKKVESKEE' A
#
# COMPACT_ATOMS: atom_id res chain seq x y z
N MET A 1 17.59 -1.14 6.26
CA MET A 1 17.76 -0.87 4.81
C MET A 1 16.39 -0.78 4.19
N VAL A 2 16.14 0.18 3.30
CA VAL A 2 14.88 0.31 2.55
C VAL A 2 15.17 -0.06 1.10
N LYS A 3 14.29 -0.85 0.47
CA LYS A 3 14.39 -1.22 -0.95
C LYS A 3 13.25 -0.57 -1.74
N ARG A 4 13.52 -0.24 -3.00
CA ARG A 4 12.53 0.27 -3.95
C ARG A 4 11.74 -0.92 -4.54
N LEU A 5 10.43 -0.74 -4.68
CA LEU A 5 9.52 -1.66 -5.34
C LEU A 5 8.85 -0.92 -6.50
N ASP A 6 9.02 -1.41 -7.71
CA ASP A 6 8.37 -0.89 -8.92
C ASP A 6 7.29 -1.89 -9.37
N VAL A 7 6.04 -1.43 -9.46
CA VAL A 7 4.87 -2.25 -9.81
C VAL A 7 3.97 -1.48 -10.77
N TYR A 8 3.27 -2.22 -11.63
CA TYR A 8 2.25 -1.67 -12.52
C TYR A 8 0.87 -1.83 -11.88
N LEU A 9 0.11 -0.75 -11.83
CA LEU A 9 -1.26 -0.71 -11.34
C LEU A 9 -2.15 -0.05 -12.41
N PRO A 10 -3.39 -0.49 -12.59
CA PRO A 10 -4.35 0.26 -13.39
C PRO A 10 -4.52 1.68 -12.86
N ASP A 11 -4.62 2.68 -13.74
CA ASP A 11 -4.69 4.09 -13.38
C ASP A 11 -5.81 4.41 -12.38
N GLU A 12 -6.99 3.80 -12.57
CA GLU A 12 -8.14 3.99 -11.68
C GLU A 12 -7.86 3.49 -10.26
N LEU A 13 -7.09 2.40 -10.13
CA LEU A 13 -6.73 1.82 -8.84
C LEU A 13 -5.69 2.69 -8.12
N ASP A 14 -4.66 3.16 -8.83
CA ASP A 14 -3.66 4.08 -8.27
C ASP A 14 -4.32 5.38 -7.79
N LYS A 15 -5.22 5.96 -8.62
CA LYS A 15 -5.94 7.18 -8.26
C LYS A 15 -6.74 7.00 -6.97
N LYS A 16 -7.56 5.94 -6.90
CA LYS A 16 -8.37 5.64 -5.72
C LYS A 16 -7.50 5.38 -4.48
N PHE A 17 -6.38 4.67 -4.65
CA PHE A 17 -5.44 4.42 -3.56
C PHE A 17 -4.85 5.72 -3.02
N ARG A 18 -4.36 6.61 -3.89
CA ARG A 18 -3.80 7.92 -3.49
C ARG A 18 -4.83 8.80 -2.79
N GLU A 19 -6.07 8.84 -3.27
CA GLU A 19 -7.14 9.59 -2.64
C GLU A 19 -7.40 9.12 -1.20
N VAL A 20 -7.45 7.80 -0.98
CA VAL A 20 -7.63 7.23 0.37
C VAL A 20 -6.42 7.52 1.26
N VAL A 21 -5.21 7.37 0.73
CA VAL A 21 -3.97 7.67 1.46
C VAL A 21 -3.93 9.13 1.87
N MET A 22 -4.28 10.06 0.98
CA MET A 22 -4.37 11.49 1.32
C MET A 22 -5.44 11.78 2.37
N LYS A 23 -6.61 11.13 2.30
CA LYS A 23 -7.66 11.29 3.32
C LYS A 23 -7.22 10.81 4.71
N MET A 24 -6.45 9.73 4.77
CA MET A 24 -6.00 9.13 6.02
C MET A 24 -4.78 9.82 6.63
N TYR A 25 -3.77 10.12 5.82
CA TYR A 25 -2.46 10.60 6.28
C TYR A 25 -2.19 12.07 5.96
N GLY A 26 -3.08 12.74 5.22
CA GLY A 26 -2.87 14.11 4.76
C GLY A 26 -1.63 14.25 3.89
N ASN A 27 -0.95 15.40 4.01
CA ASN A 27 0.27 15.71 3.26
C ASN A 27 1.56 15.19 3.95
N ARG A 28 1.47 14.07 4.68
CA ARG A 28 2.61 13.52 5.40
C ARG A 28 3.64 12.93 4.43
N ARG A 29 4.91 13.34 4.57
CA ARG A 29 6.02 12.75 3.81
C ARG A 29 6.07 11.23 4.05
N GLY A 30 6.03 10.46 2.97
CA GLY A 30 6.06 8.99 3.02
C GLY A 30 4.71 8.31 3.23
N ALA A 31 3.59 9.04 3.21
CA ALA A 31 2.25 8.46 3.37
C ALA A 31 1.97 7.28 2.42
N LEU A 32 2.39 7.39 1.16
CA LEU A 32 2.23 6.30 0.18
C LEU A 32 3.06 5.07 0.55
N SER A 33 4.31 5.25 0.96
CA SER A 33 5.17 4.14 1.36
C SER A 33 4.62 3.41 2.58
N ILE A 34 4.09 4.15 3.56
CA ILE A 34 3.45 3.59 4.76
C ILE A 34 2.22 2.76 4.35
N ALA A 35 1.37 3.30 3.49
CA ALA A 35 0.15 2.62 3.05
C ALA A 35 0.45 1.37 2.22
N VAL A 36 1.46 1.42 1.33
CA VAL A 36 1.90 0.27 0.55
C VAL A 36 2.49 -0.81 1.45
N GLU A 37 3.31 -0.43 2.43
CA GLU A 37 3.88 -1.37 3.40
C GLU A 37 2.75 -2.08 4.18
N GLN A 38 1.76 -1.33 4.66
CA GLN A 38 0.61 -1.88 5.36
C GLN A 38 -0.17 -2.86 4.48
N ALA A 39 -0.48 -2.47 3.24
CA ALA A 39 -1.20 -3.32 2.30
C ALA A 39 -0.46 -4.64 2.00
N ILE A 40 0.87 -4.59 1.84
CA ILE A 40 1.70 -5.78 1.64
C ILE A 40 1.67 -6.68 2.87
N ARG A 41 1.81 -6.13 4.08
CA ARG A 41 1.74 -6.89 5.34
C ARG A 41 0.39 -7.58 5.51
N ASP A 42 -0.70 -6.85 5.25
CA ASP A 42 -2.06 -7.39 5.36
C ASP A 42 -2.32 -8.48 4.32
N TRP A 43 -1.78 -8.31 3.11
CA TRP A 43 -1.85 -9.34 2.08
C TRP A 43 -1.12 -10.62 2.48
N ILE A 44 0.13 -10.51 2.96
CA ILE A 44 0.92 -11.66 3.43
C ILE A 44 0.17 -12.40 4.54
N LYS A 45 -0.27 -11.68 5.58
CA LYS A 45 -1.03 -12.27 6.69
C LYS A 45 -2.28 -13.00 6.20
N LYS A 46 -3.02 -12.38 5.27
CA LYS A 46 -4.23 -12.99 4.69
C LYS A 46 -3.95 -14.27 3.91
N VAL A 47 -2.79 -14.37 3.27
CA VAL A 47 -2.39 -15.56 2.50
C VAL A 47 -1.90 -16.65 3.45
N GLU A 48 -1.04 -16.33 4.41
CA GLU A 48 -0.52 -17.29 5.40
C GLU A 48 -1.64 -17.88 6.26
N SER A 49 -2.60 -17.06 6.73
CA SER A 49 -3.76 -17.55 7.49
C SER A 49 -4.77 -18.37 6.66
N LYS A 50 -4.57 -18.51 5.34
CA LYS A 50 -5.38 -19.39 4.48
C LYS A 50 -4.69 -20.72 4.18
N GLU A 51 -3.42 -20.86 4.55
CA GLU A 51 -2.66 -22.11 4.43
C GLU A 51 -2.75 -22.98 5.70
N GLU A 52 -3.58 -22.59 6.67
CA GLU A 52 -3.95 -23.37 7.86
C GLU A 52 -5.34 -24.00 7.78
#